data_AF-A0A7K0ECZ6-F1
#
_entry.id   AF-A0A7K0ECZ6-F1
#
_cell.length_a   1.000
_cell.length_b   1.000
_cell.length_c   1.000
_cell.angle_alpha   90.00
_cell.angle_beta   90.00
_cell.angle_gamma   90.00
#
_symmetry.space_group_name_H-M   'P 1'
#
loop_
_entity.id
_entity.type
_entity.pdbx_description
1 polymer ?
#
loop_
_entity_poly.entity_id
_entity_poly.type
_entity_poly.pdbx_seq_one_letter_code
_entity_poly.pdbx_strand_id
1 'polypeptide(L)'
;MESTPLTFDQLPAFVADLGRKVDDLTTLLRAQPNHAQPAPDRWFSIEELSEYLPGQPAVTTLYGKVQRREIPFVRKGKRLAFRQSEIDQWLQTGRVKTSEELNSMADKYVSASKMKNRA
;
A
#
# COMPACT_ATOMS: atom_id res chain seq x y z
N MET A 1 -22.40 13.71 27.90
CA MET A 1 -22.20 14.65 26.78
C MET A 1 -23.57 15.16 26.44
N GLU A 2 -23.88 16.40 26.80
CA GLU A 2 -25.21 16.98 26.60
C GLU A 2 -25.42 17.28 25.11
N SER A 3 -26.38 16.60 24.49
CA SER A 3 -26.88 16.96 23.16
C SER A 3 -27.87 18.10 23.33
N THR A 4 -27.40 19.34 23.11
CA THR A 4 -28.27 20.51 23.03
C THR A 4 -29.34 20.25 21.97
N PRO A 5 -30.63 20.33 22.30
CA PRO A 5 -31.69 20.07 21.33
C PRO A 5 -31.67 21.17 20.27
N LEU A 6 -31.41 20.78 19.03
CA LEU A 6 -31.42 21.68 17.87
C LEU A 6 -32.86 22.15 17.64
N THR A 7 -33.09 23.46 17.70
CA THR A 7 -34.43 24.03 17.43
C THR A 7 -34.62 24.25 15.93
N PHE A 8 -35.88 24.26 15.48
CA PHE A 8 -36.22 24.38 14.06
C PHE A 8 -35.65 25.66 13.42
N ASP A 9 -35.65 26.78 14.15
CA ASP A 9 -35.10 28.06 13.69
C ASP A 9 -33.58 28.03 13.46
N GLN A 10 -32.87 27.07 14.07
CA GLN A 10 -31.42 26.89 13.95
C GLN A 10 -31.02 25.96 12.80
N LEU A 11 -31.99 25.29 12.14
CA LEU A 11 -31.73 24.36 11.04
C LEU A 11 -31.02 25.02 9.84
N PRO A 12 -31.44 26.21 9.35
CA PRO A 12 -30.78 26.81 8.18
C PRO A 12 -29.30 27.09 8.42
N ALA A 13 -28.94 27.58 9.62
CA ALA A 13 -27.56 27.86 10.00
C ALA A 13 -26.74 26.58 10.14
N PHE A 14 -27.31 25.54 10.76
CA PHE A 14 -26.63 24.27 10.95
C PHE A 14 -26.38 23.52 9.63
N VAL A 15 -27.35 23.56 8.70
CA VAL A 15 -27.20 22.97 7.37
C VAL A 15 -26.14 23.70 6.55
N ALA A 16 -26.06 25.04 6.66
CA ALA A 16 -25.00 25.81 6.01
C ALA A 16 -23.60 25.43 6.52
N ASP A 17 -23.44 25.27 7.84
CA ASP A 17 -22.18 24.83 8.43
C ASP A 17 -21.84 23.37 8.09
N LEU A 18 -22.85 22.50 7.97
CA LEU A 18 -22.65 21.14 7.48
C LEU A 18 -22.17 21.15 6.03
N GLY A 19 -22.75 21.99 5.16
CA GLY A 19 -22.32 22.16 3.77
C GLY A 19 -20.85 22.55 3.67
N ARG A 20 -20.41 23.54 4.46
CA ARG A 20 -19.01 23.95 4.54
C ARG A 20 -18.09 22.81 4.96
N LYS A 21 -18.46 22.07 6.01
CA LYS A 21 -17.68 20.91 6.48
C LYS A 21 -17.59 19.82 5.42
N VAL A 22 -18.65 19.59 4.66
CA VAL A 22 -18.65 18.64 3.54
C VAL A 22 -17.73 19.12 2.42
N ASP A 23 -17.74 20.41 2.10
CA ASP A 23 -16.84 20.99 1.09
C ASP A 23 -15.36 20.91 1.51
N ASP A 24 -15.07 21.18 2.78
CA ASP A 24 -13.72 21.06 3.37
C ASP A 24 -13.23 19.60 3.30
N LEU A 25 -14.06 18.64 3.69
CA LEU A 25 -13.74 17.22 3.59
C LEU A 25 -13.51 16.80 2.14
N THR A 26 -14.34 17.28 1.21
CA THR A 26 -14.20 16.99 -0.22
C THR A 26 -12.90 17.55 -0.78
N THR A 27 -12.51 18.75 -0.34
CA THR A 27 -11.25 19.40 -0.72
C THR A 27 -10.04 18.64 -0.16
N LEU A 28 -10.08 18.23 1.10
CA LEU A 28 -9.02 17.45 1.74
C LEU A 28 -8.85 16.07 1.09
N LEU A 29 -9.95 15.41 0.72
CA LEU A 29 -9.90 14.12 0.02
C LEU A 29 -9.30 14.25 -1.38
N ARG A 30 -9.59 15.33 -2.12
CA ARG A 30 -8.96 15.62 -3.42
C ARG A 30 -7.48 15.99 -3.31
N ALA A 31 -7.11 16.70 -2.26
CA ALA A 31 -5.74 17.13 -2.01
C ALA A 31 -4.84 16.01 -1.45
N GLN A 32 -5.40 14.90 -0.99
CA GLN A 32 -4.61 13.76 -0.53
C GLN A 32 -3.92 13.06 -1.71
N PRO A 33 -2.58 13.00 -1.74
CA PRO A 33 -1.84 12.24 -2.75
C PRO A 33 -1.98 10.71 -2.57
N ASN A 34 -2.69 10.27 -1.52
CA ASN A 34 -2.78 8.87 -1.12
C ASN A 34 -3.92 8.09 -1.82
N HIS A 35 -4.71 8.77 -2.65
CA HIS A 35 -5.52 8.14 -3.69
C HIS A 35 -4.81 8.23 -5.04
N ALA A 36 -3.51 7.89 -5.07
CA ALA A 36 -2.97 7.33 -6.30
C ALA A 36 -3.87 6.13 -6.62
N GLN A 37 -4.74 6.27 -7.63
CA GLN A 37 -5.33 5.13 -8.30
C GLN A 37 -4.20 4.10 -8.41
N PRO A 38 -4.33 2.88 -7.85
CA PRO A 38 -3.30 1.89 -8.08
C PRO A 38 -3.14 1.84 -9.59
N ALA A 39 -1.95 2.20 -10.06
CA ALA A 39 -1.67 2.20 -11.49
C ALA A 39 -2.20 0.87 -12.04
N PRO A 40 -2.93 0.87 -13.17
CA PRO A 40 -3.55 -0.34 -13.68
C PRO A 40 -2.50 -1.44 -13.69
N ASP A 41 -2.77 -2.51 -12.95
CA ASP A 41 -1.77 -3.49 -12.58
C ASP A 41 -1.20 -4.13 -13.84
N ARG A 42 -0.01 -3.66 -14.23
CA ARG A 42 0.59 -3.99 -15.52
C ARG A 42 1.25 -5.34 -15.42
N TRP A 43 1.16 -6.08 -16.52
CA TRP A 43 1.91 -7.31 -16.71
C TRP A 43 3.16 -7.01 -17.53
N PHE A 44 4.28 -7.54 -17.07
CA PHE A 44 5.56 -7.48 -17.77
C PHE A 44 5.91 -8.83 -18.40
N SER A 45 6.49 -8.77 -19.60
CA SER A 45 7.31 -9.84 -20.16
C SER A 45 8.66 -9.93 -19.42
N ILE A 46 9.47 -10.95 -19.72
CA ILE A 46 10.81 -11.04 -19.13
C ILE A 46 11.75 -9.93 -19.62
N GLU A 47 11.53 -9.42 -20.82
CA GLU A 47 12.29 -8.30 -21.40
C GLU A 47 11.90 -6.99 -20.71
N GLU A 48 10.60 -6.73 -20.57
CA GLU A 48 10.10 -5.56 -19.84
C GLU A 48 10.52 -5.58 -18.37
N LEU A 49 10.57 -6.77 -17.75
CA LEU A 49 11.08 -6.91 -16.38
C LEU A 49 12.57 -6.55 -16.27
N SER A 50 13.37 -6.91 -17.28
CA SER A 50 14.79 -6.53 -17.35
C SER A 50 14.95 -5.02 -17.36
N GLU A 51 14.12 -4.31 -18.12
CA GLU A 51 14.18 -2.85 -18.19
C GLU A 51 13.63 -2.19 -16.92
N TYR A 52 12.65 -2.82 -16.29
CA TYR A 52 11.99 -2.31 -15.08
C TYR A 52 12.85 -2.40 -13.83
N LEU A 53 13.63 -3.47 -13.68
CA LEU A 53 14.41 -3.71 -12.47
C LEU A 53 15.63 -2.77 -12.38
N PRO A 54 15.96 -2.31 -11.15
CA PRO A 54 17.16 -1.51 -10.94
C PRO A 54 18.42 -2.31 -11.32
N GLY A 55 19.30 -1.68 -12.12
CA GLY A 55 20.53 -2.32 -12.62
C GLY A 55 20.37 -3.16 -13.89
N GLN A 56 19.15 -3.22 -14.47
CA GLN A 56 18.86 -3.83 -15.77
C GLN A 56 19.52 -5.21 -16.00
N PRO A 57 19.25 -6.20 -15.15
CA PRO A 57 19.89 -7.51 -15.22
C PRO A 57 19.51 -8.24 -16.51
N ALA A 58 20.49 -8.83 -17.19
CA ALA A 58 20.26 -9.58 -18.43
C ALA A 58 19.15 -10.64 -18.29
N VAL A 59 18.37 -10.83 -19.37
CA VAL A 59 17.26 -11.80 -19.43
C VAL A 59 17.69 -13.21 -19.04
N THR A 60 18.91 -13.63 -19.38
CA THR A 60 19.50 -14.92 -18.96
C THR A 60 19.60 -15.05 -17.44
N THR A 61 20.06 -13.99 -16.77
CA THR A 61 20.12 -13.91 -15.30
C THR A 61 18.72 -13.99 -14.70
N LEU A 62 17.74 -13.30 -15.29
CA LEU A 62 16.34 -13.35 -14.85
C LEU A 62 15.75 -14.77 -14.98
N TYR A 63 16.01 -15.49 -16.07
CA TYR A 63 15.62 -16.90 -16.17
C TYR A 63 16.23 -17.74 -15.04
N GLY A 64 17.50 -17.52 -14.71
CA GLY A 64 18.15 -18.18 -13.57
C GLY A 64 17.46 -17.86 -12.23
N LYS A 65 17.05 -16.61 -12.02
CA LYS A 65 16.30 -16.18 -10.83
C LYS A 65 14.91 -16.82 -10.75
N VAL A 66 14.20 -16.90 -11.87
CA VAL A 66 12.89 -17.56 -11.97
C VAL A 66 13.02 -19.05 -11.64
N GLN A 67 14.04 -19.73 -12.19
CA GLN A 67 14.28 -21.15 -11.93
C GLN A 67 14.55 -21.42 -10.43
N ARG A 68 15.30 -20.54 -9.77
CA ARG A 68 15.57 -20.61 -8.32
C ARG A 68 14.43 -20.07 -7.45
N ARG A 69 13.33 -19.61 -8.06
CA ARG A 69 12.16 -19.01 -7.38
C ARG A 69 12.52 -17.80 -6.52
N GLU A 70 13.53 -17.04 -6.93
CA GLU A 70 13.94 -15.81 -6.24
C GLU A 70 13.05 -14.63 -6.59
N ILE A 71 12.39 -14.66 -7.76
CA ILE A 71 11.49 -13.60 -8.26
C ILE A 71 10.07 -14.18 -8.40
N PRO A 72 9.01 -13.47 -7.96
CA PRO A 72 7.63 -13.86 -8.20
C PRO A 72 7.32 -13.89 -9.69
N PHE A 73 6.62 -14.92 -10.16
CA PHE A 73 6.22 -15.04 -11.56
C PHE A 73 4.92 -15.82 -11.70
N VAL A 74 4.20 -15.55 -12.78
CA VAL A 74 3.00 -16.29 -13.18
C VAL A 74 3.28 -17.02 -14.48
N ARG A 75 2.96 -18.31 -14.53
CA ARG A 75 3.09 -19.12 -15.73
C ARG A 75 1.81 -19.05 -16.55
N LYS A 76 1.87 -18.42 -17.72
CA LYS A 76 0.78 -18.38 -18.69
C LYS A 76 1.12 -19.31 -19.86
N GLY A 77 0.85 -20.61 -19.68
CA GLY A 77 1.20 -21.66 -20.63
C GLY A 77 2.72 -21.84 -20.77
N LYS A 78 3.26 -21.53 -21.95
CA LYS A 78 4.70 -21.60 -22.25
C LYS A 78 5.45 -20.30 -21.93
N ARG A 79 4.75 -19.21 -21.58
CA ARG A 79 5.35 -17.90 -21.31
C ARG A 79 5.31 -17.58 -19.82
N LEU A 80 6.32 -16.83 -19.38
CA LEU A 80 6.36 -16.21 -18.06
C LEU A 80 5.76 -14.82 -18.14
N ALA A 81 4.99 -14.44 -17.13
CA ALA A 81 4.43 -13.11 -16.97
C ALA A 81 4.68 -12.64 -15.53
N PHE A 82 4.96 -11.36 -15.36
CA PHE A 82 5.30 -10.76 -14.08
C PHE A 82 4.31 -9.65 -13.77
N ARG A 83 3.66 -9.70 -12.61
CA ARG A 83 2.70 -8.69 -12.20
C ARG A 83 3.45 -7.56 -11.51
N GLN A 84 3.24 -6.32 -11.96
CA GLN A 84 3.98 -5.16 -11.44
C GLN A 84 3.87 -5.06 -9.92
N SER A 85 2.65 -5.17 -9.37
CA SER A 85 2.43 -5.10 -7.92
C SER A 85 3.20 -6.16 -7.11
N GLU A 86 3.34 -7.38 -7.65
CA GLU A 86 4.10 -8.45 -7.00
C GLU A 86 5.61 -8.19 -7.04
N ILE A 87 6.10 -7.63 -8.14
CA ILE A 87 7.51 -7.25 -8.27
C ILE A 87 7.84 -6.09 -7.33
N ASP A 88 6.96 -5.09 -7.23
CA ASP A 88 7.12 -3.96 -6.31
C ASP A 88 7.14 -4.41 -4.86
N GLN A 89 6.21 -5.30 -4.49
CA GLN A 89 6.19 -5.89 -3.15
C GLN A 89 7.46 -6.70 -2.89
N TRP A 90 7.92 -7.48 -3.87
CA TRP A 90 9.14 -8.25 -3.75
C TRP A 90 10.38 -7.36 -3.54
N LEU A 91 10.50 -6.26 -4.31
CA LEU A 91 11.55 -5.27 -4.10
C LEU A 91 11.50 -4.65 -2.70
N GLN A 92 10.30 -4.38 -2.18
CA GLN A 92 10.12 -3.89 -0.81
C GLN A 92 10.51 -4.93 0.24
N THR A 93 10.27 -6.23 0.01
CA THR A 93 10.70 -7.28 0.95
C THR A 93 12.21 -7.46 1.01
N GLY A 94 12.93 -7.16 -0.08
CA GLY A 94 14.39 -7.15 -0.11
C GLY A 94 15.02 -5.96 0.63
N ARG A 95 14.22 -4.98 1.07
CA ARG A 95 14.70 -3.83 1.84
C ARG A 95 15.17 -4.27 3.23
N VAL A 96 16.39 -3.90 3.57
CA VAL A 96 16.88 -3.98 4.95
C VAL A 96 16.09 -2.98 5.79
N LYS A 97 15.33 -3.48 6.78
CA LYS A 97 14.55 -2.65 7.70
C LYS A 97 15.46 -1.70 8.46
N THR A 98 15.00 -0.48 8.69
CA THR A 98 15.76 0.49 9.50
C THR A 98 15.70 0.10 10.98
N SER A 99 16.64 0.61 11.78
CA SER A 99 16.66 0.37 13.23
C SER A 99 15.36 0.79 13.91
N GLU A 100 14.73 1.86 13.43
CA GLU A 100 13.47 2.38 13.97
C GLU A 100 12.27 1.47 13.62
N GLU A 101 12.21 0.97 12.39
CA GLU A 101 11.21 -0.02 11.98
C GLU A 101 11.35 -1.32 12.79
N LEU A 102 12.58 -1.77 13.03
CA LEU A 102 12.86 -2.93 13.88
C LEU A 102 12.44 -2.72 15.33
N ASN A 103 12.77 -1.55 15.90
CA ASN A 103 12.39 -1.22 17.27
C ASN A 103 10.85 -1.15 17.43
N SER A 104 10.15 -0.53 16.48
CA SER A 104 8.69 -0.50 16.47
C SER A 104 8.07 -1.89 16.37
N MET A 105 8.65 -2.81 15.58
CA MET A 105 8.20 -4.20 15.54
C MET A 105 8.46 -4.94 16.85
N ALA A 106 9.61 -4.70 17.50
CA ALA A 106 9.92 -5.27 18.81
C ALA A 106 8.93 -4.79 19.88
N ASP A 107 8.62 -3.48 19.91
CA ASP A 107 7.65 -2.89 20.85
C ASP A 107 6.24 -3.48 20.66
N LYS A 108 5.81 -3.66 19.41
CA LYS A 108 4.54 -4.31 19.07
C LYS A 108 4.50 -5.78 19.53
N TYR A 109 5.62 -6.50 19.39
CA TYR A 109 5.69 -7.90 19.79
C TYR A 109 5.65 -8.05 21.33
N VAL A 110 6.41 -7.22 22.05
CA VAL A 110 6.42 -7.22 23.52
C VAL A 110 5.05 -6.86 24.09
N SER A 111 4.37 -5.86 23.52
CA SER A 111 3.02 -5.48 23.95
C SER A 111 1.98 -6.57 23.67
N ALA A 112 2.03 -7.23 22.50
CA ALA A 112 1.15 -8.35 22.18
C ALA A 112 1.38 -9.58 23.08
N SER A 113 2.65 -9.88 23.40
CA SER A 113 3.02 -10.97 24.34
C SER A 113 2.52 -10.71 25.77
N LYS A 114 2.65 -9.47 26.27
CA LYS A 114 2.11 -9.07 27.58
C LYS A 114 0.60 -9.23 27.69
N MET A 115 -0.14 -9.10 26.58
CA MET A 115 -1.59 -9.28 26.55
C MET A 115 -2.00 -10.75 26.65
N LYS A 116 -1.19 -11.66 26.10
CA LYS A 116 -1.47 -13.10 26.06
C LYS A 116 -1.18 -13.82 27.38
N ASN A 117 -0.26 -13.29 28.19
CA ASN A 117 0.09 -13.83 29.51
C ASN A 117 -0.75 -13.26 30.68
N ARG A 118 -1.79 -12.45 30.39
CA ARG A 118 -2.68 -11.86 31.40
C ARG A 118 -4.11 -12.40 31.33
N ALA A 119 -4.34 -13.45 30.55
CA ALA A 119 -5.61 -14.18 30.42
C ALA A 119 -5.52 -15.54 31.13
#